data_AF-A0A252CB79-F1
#
_entry.id   AF-A0A252CB79-F1
#
_cell.length_a   1.000
_cell.length_b   1.000
_cell.length_c   1.000
_cell.angle_alpha   90.00
_cell.angle_beta   90.00
_cell.angle_gamma   90.00
#
_symmetry.space_group_name_H-M   'P 1'
#
loop_
_entity.id
_entity.type
_entity.pdbx_description
1 polymer ?
#
loop_
_entity_poly.entity_id
_entity_poly.type
_entity_poly.pdbx_seq_one_letter_code
_entity_poly.pdbx_strand_id
1 'polypeptide(L)'
;MNIRISRVTMQDLHVLQDLSIETFAETFGEQNPPEDLELYLEKAFNPQQLTKEFNDSNNSFYFIFQDGCLAGYIKWKNATLPEHSTLGEALEVERLYVRKSYQHLGLGKHLLDFASEEAQRTHKEYIWLSVWEHNPNAYSFYKNQGYVECGSRHFHLGTLTQTDLIMKKEIRRTTMQTVTVDKNFWELFPEAQLYTLVVNNIDNHVHDLGPYQELLKEAFKESEKFLVEDDFKENFVISEWRDIFTQFKKKKGARSSIEALLKRVAQGKELEPINPLVDIYNSISLRYGVPCGGEDLDKINGDLHLGLAKGGEDFYPLGAQKSEPALAQEIIYYDLDGAICRSLNWREAQRTMLTEETTNAILVIEAVTPSQQERALEALQELQAKIKDILGVEGEIQIINNK
;
A
#
# COMPACT_ATOMS: atom_id res chain seq x y z
N MET A 1 -27.32 -1.63 -11.84
CA MET A 1 -26.37 -1.64 -12.96
C MET A 1 -25.22 -2.54 -12.56
N ASN A 2 -25.00 -3.63 -13.28
CA ASN A 2 -23.90 -4.56 -13.00
C ASN A 2 -22.77 -4.29 -13.99
N ILE A 3 -21.66 -3.74 -13.50
CA ILE A 3 -20.48 -3.43 -14.31
C ILE A 3 -19.41 -4.47 -14.02
N ARG A 4 -18.81 -5.03 -15.08
CA ARG A 4 -17.75 -6.03 -14.95
C ARG A 4 -16.60 -5.68 -15.88
N ILE A 5 -15.38 -5.67 -15.35
CA ILE A 5 -14.15 -5.59 -16.14
C ILE A 5 -13.52 -6.98 -16.21
N SER A 6 -13.06 -7.40 -17.39
CA SER A 6 -12.37 -8.68 -17.55
C SER A 6 -11.18 -8.59 -18.49
N ARG A 7 -10.10 -9.31 -18.16
CA ARG A 7 -8.90 -9.38 -18.99
C ARG A 7 -9.22 -9.99 -20.35
N VAL A 8 -8.68 -9.39 -21.40
CA VAL A 8 -8.74 -9.94 -22.77
C VAL A 8 -7.76 -11.10 -22.86
N THR A 9 -8.18 -12.19 -23.49
CA THR A 9 -7.33 -13.37 -23.76
C THR A 9 -6.99 -13.46 -25.25
N MET A 10 -6.04 -14.34 -25.61
CA MET A 10 -5.73 -14.62 -27.02
C MET A 10 -6.96 -15.06 -27.84
N GLN A 11 -7.94 -15.71 -27.20
CA GLN A 11 -9.17 -16.16 -27.88
C GLN A 11 -10.09 -14.98 -28.24
N ASP A 12 -9.97 -13.89 -27.51
CA ASP A 12 -10.78 -12.69 -27.66
C ASP A 12 -10.20 -11.69 -28.68
N LEU A 13 -9.04 -11.97 -29.29
CA LEU A 13 -8.34 -11.00 -30.16
C LEU A 13 -9.21 -10.52 -31.33
N HIS A 14 -10.02 -11.40 -31.91
CA HIS A 14 -10.95 -11.01 -32.97
C HIS A 14 -12.03 -10.06 -32.46
N VAL A 15 -12.58 -10.31 -31.27
CA VAL A 15 -13.56 -9.43 -30.61
C VAL A 15 -12.93 -8.08 -30.27
N LEU A 16 -11.69 -8.06 -29.79
CA LEU A 16 -10.95 -6.84 -29.50
C LEU A 16 -10.70 -6.04 -30.78
N GLN A 17 -10.34 -6.71 -31.87
CA GLN A 17 -10.11 -6.10 -33.18
C GLN A 17 -11.38 -5.42 -33.68
N ASP A 18 -12.50 -6.15 -33.74
CA ASP A 18 -13.79 -5.63 -34.20
C ASP A 18 -14.23 -4.42 -33.38
N LEU A 19 -14.15 -4.53 -32.04
CA LEU A 19 -14.51 -3.43 -31.15
C LEU A 19 -13.58 -2.21 -31.31
N SER A 20 -12.29 -2.43 -31.52
CA SER A 20 -11.32 -1.34 -31.73
C SER A 20 -11.59 -0.61 -33.03
N ILE A 21 -11.86 -1.32 -34.12
CA ILE A 21 -12.20 -0.74 -35.42
C ILE A 21 -13.52 0.03 -35.33
N GLU A 22 -14.56 -0.59 -34.76
CA GLU A 22 -15.89 0.01 -34.55
C GLU A 22 -15.77 1.34 -33.80
N THR A 23 -15.19 1.33 -32.61
CA THR A 23 -15.13 2.51 -31.73
C THR A 23 -14.18 3.59 -32.23
N PHE A 24 -13.09 3.22 -32.90
CA PHE A 24 -12.18 4.19 -33.52
C PHE A 24 -12.85 4.89 -34.71
N ALA A 25 -13.51 4.13 -35.59
CA ALA A 25 -14.24 4.69 -36.74
C ALA A 25 -15.41 5.58 -36.29
N GLU A 26 -16.16 5.18 -35.25
CA GLU A 26 -17.21 6.02 -34.66
C GLU A 26 -16.68 7.35 -34.10
N THR A 27 -15.47 7.35 -33.55
CA THR A 27 -14.88 8.53 -32.90
C THR A 27 -14.25 9.49 -33.91
N PHE A 28 -13.58 8.98 -34.93
CA PHE A 28 -12.74 9.78 -35.83
C PHE A 28 -13.23 9.84 -37.28
N GLY A 29 -14.19 9.00 -37.68
CA GLY A 29 -14.56 8.83 -39.09
C GLY A 29 -15.19 10.05 -39.75
N GLU A 30 -16.02 10.82 -39.03
CA GLU A 30 -16.64 12.03 -39.60
C GLU A 30 -15.66 13.19 -39.81
N GLN A 31 -14.53 13.18 -39.09
CA GLN A 31 -13.59 14.29 -39.03
C GLN A 31 -12.28 14.03 -39.80
N ASN A 32 -12.14 12.86 -40.44
CA ASN A 32 -10.92 12.47 -41.14
C ASN A 32 -11.24 11.88 -42.52
N PRO A 33 -10.34 12.02 -43.50
CA PRO A 33 -10.50 11.38 -44.81
C PRO A 33 -10.65 9.85 -44.66
N PRO A 34 -11.60 9.22 -45.38
CA PRO A 34 -11.80 7.78 -45.30
C PRO A 34 -10.54 6.96 -45.61
N GLU A 35 -9.72 7.42 -46.56
CA GLU A 35 -8.48 6.74 -46.95
C GLU A 35 -7.43 6.73 -45.83
N ASP A 36 -7.24 7.86 -45.13
CA ASP A 36 -6.31 7.95 -44.01
C ASP A 36 -6.78 7.14 -42.79
N LEU A 37 -8.10 7.11 -42.56
CA LEU A 37 -8.70 6.27 -41.54
C LEU A 37 -8.47 4.79 -41.87
N GLU A 38 -8.75 4.36 -43.10
CA GLU A 38 -8.55 2.97 -43.55
C GLU A 38 -7.07 2.55 -43.41
N LEU A 39 -6.13 3.37 -43.88
CA LEU A 39 -4.69 3.14 -43.72
C LEU A 39 -4.29 2.99 -42.25
N TYR A 40 -4.86 3.80 -41.36
CA TYR A 40 -4.60 3.67 -39.93
C TYR A 40 -5.17 2.38 -39.35
N LEU A 41 -6.44 2.06 -39.65
CA LEU A 41 -7.12 0.86 -39.14
C LEU A 41 -6.40 -0.41 -39.60
N GLU A 42 -6.02 -0.50 -40.87
CA GLU A 42 -5.26 -1.63 -41.42
C GLU A 42 -3.89 -1.76 -40.76
N LYS A 43 -3.23 -0.65 -40.41
CA LYS A 43 -1.91 -0.69 -39.78
C LYS A 43 -1.96 -0.98 -38.28
N ALA A 44 -2.86 -0.33 -37.55
CA ALA A 44 -2.92 -0.37 -36.09
C ALA A 44 -3.67 -1.60 -35.56
N PHE A 45 -4.72 -2.04 -36.28
CA PHE A 45 -5.61 -3.11 -35.83
C PHE A 45 -5.51 -4.38 -36.66
N ASN A 46 -4.52 -4.55 -37.55
CA ASN A 46 -4.34 -5.86 -38.20
C ASN A 46 -3.98 -6.96 -37.17
N PRO A 47 -4.29 -8.24 -37.48
CA PRO A 47 -4.05 -9.34 -36.56
C PRO A 47 -2.58 -9.50 -36.15
N GLN A 48 -1.62 -9.23 -37.04
CA GLN A 48 -0.19 -9.35 -36.71
C GLN A 48 0.23 -8.33 -35.66
N GLN A 49 -0.20 -7.07 -35.82
CA GLN A 49 0.10 -5.98 -34.89
C GLN A 49 -0.58 -6.20 -33.54
N LEU A 50 -1.88 -6.57 -33.52
CA LEU A 50 -2.58 -6.88 -32.26
C LEU A 50 -1.96 -8.07 -31.52
N THR A 51 -1.56 -9.12 -32.25
CA THR A 51 -0.85 -10.27 -31.66
C THR A 51 0.49 -9.86 -31.07
N LYS A 52 1.23 -8.97 -31.75
CA LYS A 52 2.50 -8.43 -31.25
C LYS A 52 2.28 -7.63 -29.96
N GLU A 53 1.30 -6.73 -29.94
CA GLU A 53 0.97 -5.95 -28.75
C GLU A 53 0.52 -6.83 -27.58
N PHE A 54 -0.27 -7.86 -27.85
CA PHE A 54 -0.75 -8.80 -26.83
C PHE A 54 0.38 -9.63 -26.21
N ASN A 55 1.40 -10.00 -27.01
CA ASN A 55 2.55 -10.77 -26.53
C ASN A 55 3.62 -9.93 -25.81
N ASP A 56 3.51 -8.61 -25.84
CA ASP A 56 4.39 -7.72 -25.08
C ASP A 56 3.88 -7.61 -23.65
N SER A 57 4.70 -8.06 -22.69
CA SER A 57 4.38 -8.08 -21.26
C SER A 57 4.16 -6.71 -20.65
N ASN A 58 4.55 -5.63 -21.33
CA ASN A 58 4.27 -4.28 -20.88
C ASN A 58 2.83 -3.84 -21.17
N ASN A 59 2.13 -4.49 -22.10
CA ASN A 59 0.77 -4.15 -22.45
C ASN A 59 -0.24 -4.95 -21.62
N SER A 60 -1.39 -4.34 -21.35
CA SER A 60 -2.54 -5.04 -20.80
C SER A 60 -3.83 -4.55 -21.44
N PHE A 61 -4.76 -5.48 -21.62
CA PHE A 61 -6.03 -5.27 -22.32
C PHE A 61 -7.18 -5.80 -21.49
N TYR A 62 -8.22 -4.98 -21.32
CA TYR A 62 -9.42 -5.36 -20.56
C TYR A 62 -10.68 -4.87 -21.26
N PHE A 63 -11.71 -5.72 -21.25
CA PHE A 63 -13.06 -5.36 -21.64
C PHE A 63 -13.85 -4.83 -20.46
N ILE A 64 -14.81 -3.95 -20.73
CA ILE A 64 -15.85 -3.56 -19.78
C ILE A 64 -17.22 -3.98 -20.30
N PHE A 65 -18.02 -4.57 -19.41
CA PHE A 65 -19.36 -5.04 -19.66
C PHE A 65 -20.36 -4.28 -18.81
N GLN A 66 -21.49 -3.91 -19.40
CA GLN A 66 -22.65 -3.34 -18.72
C GLN A 66 -23.80 -4.34 -18.83
N ASP A 67 -24.28 -4.83 -17.68
CA ASP A 67 -25.37 -5.82 -17.58
C ASP A 67 -25.14 -7.05 -18.48
N GLY A 68 -23.88 -7.49 -18.58
CA GLY A 68 -23.45 -8.65 -19.37
C GLY A 68 -23.12 -8.36 -20.84
N CYS A 69 -23.42 -7.17 -21.34
CA CYS A 69 -23.12 -6.77 -22.72
C CYS A 69 -21.76 -6.06 -22.83
N LEU A 70 -20.96 -6.41 -23.83
CA LEU A 70 -19.67 -5.78 -24.10
C LEU A 70 -19.88 -4.30 -24.49
N ALA A 71 -19.35 -3.40 -23.68
CA ALA A 71 -19.59 -1.96 -23.79
C ALA A 71 -18.36 -1.16 -24.22
N GLY A 72 -17.15 -1.68 -24.01
CA GLY A 72 -15.91 -0.98 -24.32
C GLY A 72 -14.67 -1.76 -23.92
N TYR A 73 -13.52 -1.11 -24.03
CA TYR A 73 -12.24 -1.67 -23.61
C TYR A 73 -11.24 -0.59 -23.19
N ILE A 74 -10.22 -1.02 -22.46
CA ILE A 74 -9.02 -0.23 -22.15
C ILE A 74 -7.77 -1.02 -22.51
N LYS A 75 -6.77 -0.30 -23.02
CA LYS A 75 -5.39 -0.76 -23.16
C LYS A 75 -4.50 0.21 -22.41
N TRP A 76 -3.60 -0.31 -21.58
CA TRP A 76 -2.50 0.46 -21.04
C TRP A 76 -1.17 -0.24 -21.23
N LYS A 77 -0.09 0.51 -21.01
CA LYS A 77 1.26 -0.03 -20.96
C LYS A 77 2.13 0.64 -19.91
N ASN A 78 3.13 -0.09 -19.42
CA ASN A 78 4.19 0.50 -18.61
C ASN A 78 5.12 1.34 -19.51
N ALA A 79 5.11 2.66 -19.32
CA ALA A 79 5.88 3.58 -20.15
C ALA A 79 6.20 4.88 -19.39
N THR A 80 7.38 5.43 -19.61
CA THR A 80 7.80 6.73 -19.06
C THR A 80 7.05 7.88 -19.72
N LEU A 81 6.88 8.98 -18.99
CA LEU A 81 6.30 10.20 -19.55
C LEU A 81 7.25 10.82 -20.60
N PRO A 82 6.77 11.22 -21.80
CA PRO A 82 7.64 11.60 -22.92
C PRO A 82 8.62 12.76 -22.65
N GLU A 83 8.20 13.78 -21.89
CA GLU A 83 9.03 14.97 -21.59
C GLU A 83 9.89 14.81 -20.34
N HIS A 84 9.72 13.72 -19.59
CA HIS A 84 10.37 13.50 -18.30
C HIS A 84 11.01 12.10 -18.23
N SER A 85 11.91 11.79 -19.18
CA SER A 85 12.65 10.51 -19.21
C SER A 85 13.51 10.24 -17.96
N THR A 86 13.60 11.20 -17.03
CA THR A 86 14.30 11.09 -15.74
C THR A 86 13.38 11.00 -14.52
N LEU A 87 12.05 11.12 -14.67
CA LEU A 87 11.10 11.05 -13.55
C LEU A 87 10.13 9.88 -13.73
N GLY A 88 10.32 8.86 -12.88
CA GLY A 88 9.27 7.96 -12.45
C GLY A 88 8.82 6.89 -13.45
N GLU A 89 8.58 5.68 -12.93
CA GLU A 89 7.77 4.70 -13.65
C GLU A 89 6.33 5.22 -13.78
N ALA A 90 5.77 5.16 -14.98
CA ALA A 90 4.39 5.60 -15.25
C ALA A 90 3.59 4.55 -16.04
N LEU A 91 2.26 4.70 -15.99
CA LEU A 91 1.32 3.90 -16.76
C LEU A 91 0.66 4.78 -17.83
N GLU A 92 0.83 4.43 -19.11
CA GLU A 92 0.17 5.10 -20.23
C GLU A 92 -1.15 4.38 -20.54
N VAL A 93 -2.28 5.06 -20.40
CA VAL A 93 -3.56 4.61 -20.98
C VAL A 93 -3.55 4.95 -22.46
N GLU A 94 -3.12 3.99 -23.27
CA GLU A 94 -2.94 4.19 -24.72
C GLU A 94 -4.28 4.14 -25.48
N ARG A 95 -5.25 3.33 -25.02
CA ARG A 95 -6.58 3.24 -25.63
C ARG A 95 -7.65 3.14 -24.57
N LEU A 96 -8.70 3.94 -24.67
CA LEU A 96 -9.89 3.84 -23.83
C LEU A 96 -11.09 4.18 -24.71
N TYR A 97 -11.90 3.18 -25.00
CA TYR A 97 -13.07 3.34 -25.87
C TYR A 97 -14.31 2.72 -25.25
N VAL A 98 -15.41 3.45 -25.33
CA VAL A 98 -16.75 3.00 -24.93
C VAL A 98 -17.67 3.23 -26.13
N ARG A 99 -18.39 2.19 -26.52
CA ARG A 99 -19.40 2.22 -27.59
C ARG A 99 -20.37 3.38 -27.37
N LYS A 100 -20.76 4.05 -28.45
CA LYS A 100 -21.64 5.23 -28.41
C LYS A 100 -22.93 5.01 -27.60
N SER A 101 -23.54 3.83 -27.70
CA SER A 101 -24.76 3.46 -26.96
C SER A 101 -24.58 3.29 -25.45
N TYR A 102 -23.34 3.17 -24.96
CA TYR A 102 -23.00 3.01 -23.55
C TYR A 102 -22.26 4.22 -22.95
N GLN A 103 -22.09 5.29 -23.74
CA GLN A 103 -21.53 6.55 -23.24
C GLN A 103 -22.48 7.21 -22.24
N HIS A 104 -21.94 8.11 -21.41
CA HIS A 104 -22.67 8.82 -20.35
C HIS A 104 -23.23 7.93 -19.21
N LEU A 105 -22.91 6.63 -19.19
CA LEU A 105 -23.22 5.69 -18.09
C LEU A 105 -22.10 5.56 -17.04
N GLY A 106 -21.05 6.39 -17.13
CA GLY A 106 -19.91 6.35 -16.21
C GLY A 106 -18.85 5.28 -16.51
N LEU A 107 -19.03 4.46 -17.56
CA LEU A 107 -18.09 3.36 -17.89
C LEU A 107 -16.66 3.82 -18.16
N GLY A 108 -16.49 4.96 -18.84
CA GLY A 108 -15.16 5.51 -19.08
C GLY A 108 -14.43 5.89 -17.78
N LYS A 109 -15.17 6.38 -16.78
CA LYS A 109 -14.61 6.65 -15.46
C LYS A 109 -14.17 5.36 -14.78
N HIS A 110 -15.00 4.31 -14.79
CA HIS A 110 -14.61 3.02 -14.20
C HIS A 110 -13.37 2.40 -14.84
N LEU A 111 -13.21 2.53 -16.16
CA LEU A 111 -11.98 2.11 -16.84
C LEU A 111 -10.74 2.90 -16.37
N LEU A 112 -10.87 4.22 -16.20
CA LEU A 112 -9.77 5.05 -15.68
C LEU A 112 -9.45 4.79 -14.21
N ASP A 113 -10.47 4.60 -13.37
CA ASP A 113 -10.30 4.24 -11.96
C ASP A 113 -9.54 2.91 -11.87
N PHE A 114 -9.96 1.90 -12.63
CA PHE A 114 -9.31 0.59 -12.70
C PHE A 114 -7.84 0.66 -13.17
N ALA A 115 -7.54 1.50 -14.17
CA ALA A 115 -6.15 1.72 -14.58
C ALA A 115 -5.33 2.49 -13.53
N SER A 116 -5.98 3.39 -12.78
CA SER A 116 -5.34 4.12 -11.68
C SER A 116 -5.01 3.20 -10.51
N GLU A 117 -5.90 2.26 -10.17
CA GLU A 117 -5.65 1.21 -9.17
C GLU A 117 -4.46 0.33 -9.57
N GLU A 118 -4.35 -0.05 -10.84
CA GLU A 118 -3.17 -0.79 -11.34
C GLU A 118 -1.89 0.04 -11.25
N ALA A 119 -1.95 1.33 -11.60
CA ALA A 119 -0.82 2.24 -11.48
C ALA A 119 -0.38 2.39 -10.01
N GLN A 120 -1.32 2.43 -9.06
CA GLN A 120 -1.03 2.39 -7.62
C GLN A 120 -0.38 1.07 -7.20
N ARG A 121 -0.99 -0.06 -7.56
CA ARG A 121 -0.51 -1.42 -7.24
C ARG A 121 0.90 -1.69 -7.77
N THR A 122 1.28 -1.04 -8.87
CA THR A 122 2.60 -1.17 -9.51
C THR A 122 3.52 0.01 -9.23
N HIS A 123 3.23 0.78 -8.17
CA HIS A 123 4.03 1.88 -7.63
C HIS A 123 4.42 2.94 -8.66
N LYS A 124 3.52 3.23 -9.61
CA LYS A 124 3.74 4.29 -10.59
C LYS A 124 3.57 5.65 -9.93
N GLU A 125 4.38 6.62 -10.34
CA GLU A 125 4.26 8.01 -9.88
C GLU A 125 3.14 8.73 -10.63
N TYR A 126 2.92 8.36 -11.89
CA TYR A 126 1.96 9.00 -12.77
C TYR A 126 1.17 7.97 -13.59
N ILE A 127 -0.07 8.33 -13.88
CA ILE A 127 -0.85 7.77 -14.98
C ILE A 127 -1.05 8.88 -16.01
N TRP A 128 -0.86 8.57 -17.28
CA TRP A 128 -0.97 9.55 -18.34
C TRP A 128 -1.62 8.99 -19.59
N LEU A 129 -2.04 9.88 -20.48
CA LEU A 129 -2.70 9.56 -21.74
C LEU A 129 -2.46 10.70 -22.74
N SER A 130 -2.78 10.43 -24.01
CA SER A 130 -2.85 11.46 -25.04
C SER A 130 -4.27 11.63 -25.54
N VAL A 131 -4.65 12.86 -25.88
CA VAL A 131 -5.97 13.19 -26.40
C VAL A 131 -5.82 14.14 -27.59
N TRP A 132 -6.51 13.83 -28.68
CA TRP A 132 -6.50 14.67 -29.87
C TRP A 132 -6.99 16.09 -29.55
N GLU A 133 -6.25 17.12 -29.99
CA GLU A 133 -6.54 18.52 -29.67
C GLU A 133 -7.93 19.00 -30.13
N HIS A 134 -8.51 18.35 -31.14
CA HIS A 134 -9.85 18.64 -31.65
C HIS A 134 -10.95 17.76 -31.03
N ASN A 135 -10.67 17.03 -29.95
CA ASN A 135 -11.66 16.27 -29.17
C ASN A 135 -11.96 16.95 -27.82
N PRO A 136 -12.76 18.04 -27.79
CA PRO A 136 -13.03 18.79 -26.56
C PRO A 136 -13.83 17.98 -25.52
N ASN A 137 -14.60 16.98 -25.96
CA ASN A 137 -15.36 16.10 -25.08
C ASN A 137 -14.43 15.21 -24.26
N ALA A 138 -13.46 14.54 -24.90
CA ALA A 138 -12.48 13.72 -24.21
C ALA A 138 -11.56 14.57 -23.33
N TYR A 139 -11.10 15.72 -23.82
CA TYR A 139 -10.29 16.66 -23.02
C TYR A 139 -11.00 17.08 -21.73
N SER A 140 -12.27 17.50 -21.84
CA SER A 140 -13.07 17.90 -20.67
C SER A 140 -13.31 16.73 -19.73
N PHE A 141 -13.56 15.53 -20.27
CA PHE A 141 -13.71 14.31 -19.48
C PHE A 141 -12.46 14.03 -18.64
N TYR A 142 -11.27 14.02 -19.24
CA TYR A 142 -10.02 13.75 -18.52
C TYR A 142 -9.69 14.84 -17.50
N LYS A 143 -9.90 16.11 -17.85
CA LYS A 143 -9.74 17.22 -16.91
C LYS A 143 -10.64 17.06 -15.68
N ASN A 144 -11.88 16.65 -15.87
CA ASN A 144 -12.82 16.36 -14.78
C ASN A 144 -12.42 15.14 -13.93
N GLN A 145 -11.60 14.23 -14.45
CA GLN A 145 -11.02 13.10 -13.69
C GLN A 145 -9.71 13.46 -12.97
N GLY A 146 -9.29 14.72 -13.03
CA GLY A 146 -8.11 15.25 -12.35
C GLY A 146 -6.82 15.17 -13.17
N TYR A 147 -6.90 14.94 -14.48
CA TYR A 147 -5.73 15.04 -15.35
C TYR A 147 -5.40 16.50 -15.67
N VAL A 148 -4.11 16.80 -15.74
CA VAL A 148 -3.56 18.10 -16.15
C VAL A 148 -2.76 17.93 -17.43
N GLU A 149 -2.90 18.89 -18.33
CA GLU A 149 -2.10 18.96 -19.56
C GLU A 149 -0.64 19.26 -19.19
N CYS A 150 0.29 18.55 -19.81
CA CYS A 150 1.72 18.69 -19.51
C CYS A 150 2.63 18.65 -20.74
N GLY A 151 2.07 18.66 -21.95
CA GLY A 151 2.86 18.54 -23.17
C GLY A 151 2.00 18.20 -24.38
N SER A 152 2.65 17.92 -25.50
CA SER A 152 1.98 17.45 -26.71
C SER A 152 2.88 16.50 -27.52
N ARG A 153 2.28 15.67 -28.37
CA ARG A 153 3.00 14.81 -29.31
C ARG A 153 2.34 14.81 -30.67
N HIS A 154 3.14 14.56 -31.71
CA HIS A 154 2.60 14.30 -33.04
C HIS A 154 2.03 12.89 -33.12
N PHE A 155 0.82 12.79 -33.64
CA PHE A 155 0.13 11.55 -33.95
C PHE A 155 -0.09 11.47 -35.46
N HIS A 156 0.11 10.29 -36.05
CA HIS A 156 -0.08 10.10 -37.49
C HIS A 156 -1.30 9.23 -37.76
N LEU A 157 -2.31 9.83 -38.39
CA LEU A 157 -3.49 9.14 -38.90
C LEU A 157 -3.35 9.00 -40.41
N GLY A 158 -2.99 7.81 -40.89
CA GLY A 158 -2.64 7.61 -42.30
C GLY A 158 -1.45 8.50 -42.70
N THR A 159 -1.69 9.42 -43.62
CA THR A 159 -0.73 10.43 -44.10
C THR A 159 -0.82 11.76 -43.35
N LEU A 160 -1.86 11.95 -42.52
CA LEU A 160 -2.08 13.18 -41.76
C LEU A 160 -1.25 13.19 -40.49
N THR A 161 -0.65 14.35 -40.20
CA THR A 161 -0.03 14.64 -38.91
C THR A 161 -1.02 15.45 -38.08
N GLN A 162 -1.33 14.96 -36.88
CA GLN A 162 -2.20 15.59 -35.89
C GLN A 162 -1.40 15.87 -34.63
N THR A 163 -1.95 16.73 -33.77
CA THR A 163 -1.40 16.97 -32.43
C THR A 163 -2.29 16.33 -31.39
N ASP A 164 -1.68 15.48 -30.56
CA ASP A 164 -2.28 15.03 -29.31
C ASP A 164 -1.72 15.84 -28.15
N LEU A 165 -2.60 16.29 -27.27
CA LEU A 165 -2.24 16.85 -25.97
C LEU A 165 -1.91 15.70 -25.02
N ILE A 166 -0.80 15.79 -24.31
CA ILE A 166 -0.41 14.84 -23.26
C ILE A 166 -1.02 15.34 -21.96
N MET A 167 -1.82 14.48 -21.31
CA MET A 167 -2.40 14.75 -20.01
C MET A 167 -1.92 13.72 -19.00
N LYS A 168 -1.52 14.18 -17.81
CA LYS A 168 -1.07 13.34 -16.70
C LYS A 168 -1.89 13.56 -15.45
N LYS A 169 -1.93 12.55 -14.60
CA LYS A 169 -2.47 12.61 -13.25
C LYS A 169 -1.45 11.97 -12.32
N GLU A 170 -1.12 12.68 -11.24
CA GLU A 170 -0.31 12.11 -10.17
C GLU A 170 -1.05 10.93 -9.56
N ILE A 171 -0.39 9.79 -9.53
CA ILE A 171 -0.83 8.69 -8.71
C ILE A 171 -0.41 9.07 -7.31
N ARG A 172 -1.39 9.51 -6.52
CA ARG A 172 -1.20 9.63 -5.09
C ARG A 172 -0.76 8.25 -4.62
N ARG A 173 0.50 8.15 -4.16
CA ARG A 173 0.86 7.10 -3.21
C ARG A 173 -0.19 7.19 -2.14
N THR A 174 -0.90 6.10 -1.92
CA THR A 174 -1.90 6.06 -0.88
C THR A 174 -1.17 6.23 0.44
N THR A 175 -1.03 7.47 0.90
CA THR A 175 -0.83 7.80 2.31
C THR A 175 -1.86 7.00 3.07
N MET A 176 -1.40 6.04 3.86
CA MET A 176 -2.16 5.08 4.68
C MET A 176 -3.68 5.31 4.70
N GLN A 177 -4.44 4.44 4.03
CA GLN A 177 -5.89 4.35 4.21
C GLN A 177 -6.12 3.43 5.43
N THR A 178 -6.37 4.04 6.59
CA THR A 178 -6.92 3.45 7.84
C THR A 178 -6.33 2.14 8.39
N VAL A 179 -5.95 2.12 9.67
CA VAL A 179 -5.81 0.86 10.41
C VAL A 179 -7.20 0.28 10.67
N THR A 180 -7.45 -0.91 10.16
CA THR A 180 -8.72 -1.62 10.34
C THR A 180 -8.54 -2.79 11.29
N VAL A 181 -9.36 -2.86 12.33
CA VAL A 181 -9.35 -3.97 13.27
C VAL A 181 -10.58 -4.83 13.04
N ASP A 182 -10.35 -6.09 12.70
CA ASP A 182 -11.41 -7.02 12.38
C ASP A 182 -12.30 -7.30 13.59
N LYS A 183 -13.59 -7.52 13.31
CA LYS A 183 -14.59 -7.87 14.34
C LYS A 183 -14.15 -9.05 15.23
N ASN A 184 -13.47 -10.04 14.65
CA ASN A 184 -13.01 -11.23 15.37
C ASN A 184 -11.97 -10.89 16.47
N PHE A 185 -11.18 -9.84 16.29
CA PHE A 185 -10.25 -9.37 17.31
C PHE A 185 -11.02 -8.75 18.49
N TRP A 186 -11.99 -7.89 18.20
CA TRP A 186 -12.84 -7.27 19.22
C TRP A 186 -13.72 -8.25 19.97
N GLU A 187 -14.18 -9.32 19.31
CA GLU A 187 -14.91 -10.41 19.97
C GLU A 187 -14.05 -11.14 21.00
N LEU A 188 -12.75 -11.27 20.72
CA LEU A 188 -11.81 -11.88 21.65
C LEU A 188 -11.34 -10.91 22.74
N PHE A 189 -11.12 -9.65 22.38
CA PHE A 189 -10.62 -8.60 23.27
C PHE A 189 -11.52 -7.35 23.22
N PRO A 190 -12.70 -7.40 23.86
CA PRO A 190 -13.69 -6.31 23.76
C PRO A 190 -13.23 -4.99 24.38
N GLU A 191 -12.31 -5.06 25.33
CA GLU A 191 -11.75 -3.90 26.02
C GLU A 191 -10.48 -3.37 25.37
N ALA A 192 -9.94 -4.03 24.34
CA ALA A 192 -8.68 -3.63 23.75
C ALA A 192 -8.73 -2.21 23.13
N GLN A 193 -7.57 -1.58 23.10
CA GLN A 193 -7.30 -0.36 22.35
C GLN A 193 -5.98 -0.52 21.59
N LEU A 194 -5.94 -0.01 20.37
CA LEU A 194 -4.70 0.20 19.64
C LEU A 194 -4.38 1.69 19.64
N TYR A 195 -3.14 2.01 19.95
CA TYR A 195 -2.61 3.37 19.91
C TYR A 195 -1.62 3.44 18.77
N THR A 196 -1.96 4.20 17.73
CA THR A 196 -1.11 4.35 16.56
C THR A 196 -0.55 5.75 16.47
N LEU A 197 0.71 5.86 16.06
CA LEU A 197 1.37 7.11 15.74
C LEU A 197 1.90 7.02 14.31
N VAL A 198 1.33 7.83 13.42
CA VAL A 198 1.79 7.94 12.03
C VAL A 198 2.73 9.13 11.90
N VAL A 199 3.92 8.91 11.34
CA VAL A 199 4.94 9.94 11.12
C VAL A 199 5.34 9.93 9.65
N ASN A 200 5.50 11.12 9.07
CA ASN A 200 5.81 11.28 7.66
C ASN A 200 7.02 12.18 7.46
N ASN A 201 7.77 11.95 6.39
CA ASN A 201 8.98 12.68 6.02
C ASN A 201 10.07 12.69 7.10
N ILE A 202 10.27 11.56 7.78
CA ILE A 202 11.37 11.41 8.74
C ILE A 202 12.71 11.21 8.03
N ASP A 203 13.79 11.55 8.73
CA ASP A 203 15.13 11.05 8.43
C ASP A 203 15.45 9.90 9.41
N ASN A 204 15.41 8.66 8.93
CA ASN A 204 15.72 7.48 9.73
C ASN A 204 17.16 6.97 9.52
N HIS A 205 18.03 7.76 8.88
CA HIS A 205 19.42 7.37 8.68
C HIS A 205 20.24 7.43 9.98
N VAL A 206 21.22 6.54 10.07
CA VAL A 206 22.13 6.49 11.21
C VAL A 206 23.28 7.46 10.99
N HIS A 207 23.14 8.68 11.53
CA HIS A 207 24.21 9.69 11.49
C HIS A 207 25.13 9.61 12.72
N ASP A 208 24.53 9.46 13.90
CA ASP A 208 25.22 9.30 15.19
C ASP A 208 24.38 8.40 16.11
N LEU A 209 24.95 7.28 16.52
CA LEU A 209 24.31 6.32 17.43
C LEU A 209 24.44 6.70 18.91
N GLY A 210 25.31 7.65 19.26
CA GLY A 210 25.58 8.04 20.65
C GLY A 210 24.32 8.44 21.42
N PRO A 211 23.48 9.36 20.90
CA PRO A 211 22.24 9.75 21.57
C PRO A 211 21.26 8.58 21.78
N TYR A 212 21.14 7.67 20.80
CA TYR A 212 20.26 6.50 20.89
C TYR A 212 20.80 5.45 21.87
N GLN A 213 22.11 5.28 21.97
CA GLN A 213 22.73 4.42 22.96
C GLN A 213 22.43 4.88 24.38
N GLU A 214 22.53 6.19 24.66
CA GLU A 214 22.23 6.75 25.98
C GLU A 214 20.72 6.68 26.29
N LEU A 215 19.87 6.98 25.30
CA LEU A 215 18.41 6.81 25.40
C LEU A 215 18.03 5.37 25.80
N LEU A 216 18.64 4.37 25.16
CA LEU A 216 18.40 2.95 25.45
C LEU A 216 18.93 2.56 26.83
N LYS A 217 20.10 3.06 27.26
CA LYS A 217 20.64 2.80 28.61
C LYS A 217 19.77 3.39 29.71
N GLU A 218 19.27 4.61 29.53
CA GLU A 218 18.34 5.23 30.48
C GLU A 218 17.06 4.41 30.59
N ALA A 219 16.46 4.05 29.46
CA ALA A 219 15.26 3.21 29.43
C ALA A 219 15.51 1.81 30.02
N PHE A 220 16.66 1.21 29.77
CA PHE A 220 17.08 -0.06 30.37
C PHE A 220 17.06 0.02 31.89
N LYS A 221 17.72 1.02 32.46
CA LYS A 221 17.76 1.24 33.91
C LYS A 221 16.38 1.53 34.49
N GLU A 222 15.59 2.39 33.84
CA GLU A 222 14.23 2.70 34.31
C GLU A 222 13.31 1.48 34.29
N SER A 223 13.51 0.55 33.34
CA SER A 223 12.71 -0.67 33.23
C SER A 223 12.92 -1.68 34.37
N GLU A 224 13.99 -1.53 35.17
CA GLU A 224 14.22 -2.35 36.37
C GLU A 224 13.06 -2.24 37.36
N LYS A 225 12.28 -1.14 37.33
CA LYS A 225 11.06 -0.98 38.13
C LYS A 225 10.00 -2.05 37.86
N PHE A 226 10.05 -2.73 36.73
CA PHE A 226 9.17 -3.86 36.42
C PHE A 226 9.73 -5.18 36.98
N LEU A 227 11.02 -5.29 37.25
CA LEU A 227 11.71 -6.52 37.67
C LEU A 227 11.76 -6.68 39.19
N VAL A 228 10.65 -6.38 39.87
CA VAL A 228 10.56 -6.39 41.34
C VAL A 228 10.35 -7.77 41.94
N GLU A 229 9.82 -8.72 41.15
CA GLU A 229 9.53 -10.08 41.59
C GLU A 229 10.75 -11.00 41.45
N ASP A 230 10.92 -11.91 42.41
CA ASP A 230 12.01 -12.90 42.41
C ASP A 230 11.92 -13.86 41.21
N ASP A 231 10.70 -14.23 40.80
CA ASP A 231 10.45 -14.97 39.56
C ASP A 231 9.97 -14.01 38.46
N PHE A 232 10.76 -13.90 37.39
CA PHE A 232 10.43 -13.12 36.20
C PHE A 232 9.05 -13.44 35.60
N LYS A 233 8.53 -14.64 35.85
CA LYS A 233 7.19 -15.01 35.39
C LYS A 233 6.06 -14.33 36.15
N GLU A 234 6.30 -13.90 37.39
CA GLU A 234 5.33 -13.23 38.26
C GLU A 234 5.33 -11.70 38.05
N ASN A 235 6.28 -11.17 37.27
CA ASN A 235 6.25 -9.78 36.82
C ASN A 235 4.86 -9.46 36.20
N PHE A 236 4.22 -8.41 36.70
CA PHE A 236 2.83 -8.09 36.31
C PHE A 236 2.69 -7.81 34.81
N VAL A 237 3.66 -7.15 34.16
CA VAL A 237 3.65 -6.93 32.70
C VAL A 237 3.73 -8.26 31.95
N ILE A 238 4.60 -9.18 32.42
CA ILE A 238 4.83 -10.46 31.76
C ILE A 238 3.65 -11.42 31.95
N SER A 239 3.08 -11.48 33.15
CA SER A 239 1.92 -12.32 33.45
C SER A 239 0.70 -11.87 32.64
N GLU A 240 0.39 -10.56 32.60
CA GLU A 240 -0.69 -10.00 31.77
C GLU A 240 -0.58 -10.44 30.31
N TRP A 241 0.59 -10.25 29.68
CA TRP A 241 0.79 -10.63 28.28
C TRP A 241 0.76 -12.14 28.06
N ARG A 242 1.24 -12.95 29.01
CA ARG A 242 1.14 -14.40 28.90
C ARG A 242 -0.29 -14.88 28.96
N ASP A 243 -1.10 -14.30 29.84
CA ASP A 243 -2.53 -14.61 29.94
C ASP A 243 -3.25 -14.24 28.64
N ILE A 244 -2.99 -13.05 28.08
CA ILE A 244 -3.50 -12.64 26.76
C ILE A 244 -3.10 -13.67 25.69
N PHE A 245 -1.83 -14.07 25.65
CA PHE A 245 -1.32 -15.03 24.68
C PHE A 245 -1.93 -16.43 24.84
N THR A 246 -2.58 -16.77 25.96
CA THR A 246 -3.31 -18.05 26.10
C THR A 246 -4.66 -18.06 25.38
N GLN A 247 -5.21 -16.89 25.05
CA GLN A 247 -6.60 -16.73 24.57
C GLN A 247 -6.75 -16.93 23.06
N PHE A 248 -5.65 -16.94 22.29
CA PHE A 248 -5.68 -17.12 20.83
C PHE A 248 -4.68 -18.15 20.33
N LYS A 249 -4.88 -18.62 19.09
CA LYS A 249 -3.89 -19.49 18.44
C LYS A 249 -2.66 -18.67 18.08
N LYS A 250 -1.49 -19.24 18.33
CA LYS A 250 -0.19 -18.58 18.09
C LYS A 250 0.84 -19.63 17.69
N LYS A 251 1.94 -19.17 17.10
CA LYS A 251 3.12 -20.03 16.93
C LYS A 251 3.60 -20.52 18.31
N LYS A 252 3.98 -21.81 18.39
CA LYS A 252 4.54 -22.37 19.61
C LYS A 252 5.77 -21.56 20.06
N GLY A 253 5.72 -21.05 21.28
CA GLY A 253 6.80 -20.24 21.87
C GLY A 253 6.68 -18.73 21.61
N ALA A 254 5.67 -18.26 20.86
CA ALA A 254 5.41 -16.84 20.69
C ALA A 254 5.12 -16.16 22.03
N ARG A 255 5.70 -14.98 22.21
CA ARG A 255 5.60 -14.10 23.37
C ARG A 255 5.53 -12.66 22.90
N SER A 256 4.95 -11.79 23.71
CA SER A 256 4.93 -10.36 23.39
C SER A 256 6.35 -9.79 23.28
N SER A 257 6.55 -8.83 22.39
CA SER A 257 7.84 -8.14 22.19
C SER A 257 8.41 -7.56 23.49
N ILE A 258 7.56 -7.02 24.38
CA ILE A 258 8.00 -6.48 25.67
C ILE A 258 8.58 -7.57 26.60
N GLU A 259 8.09 -8.81 26.53
CA GLU A 259 8.69 -9.93 27.30
C GLU A 259 10.12 -10.20 26.84
N ALA A 260 10.41 -10.09 25.54
CA ALA A 260 11.76 -10.28 25.03
C ALA A 260 12.71 -9.15 25.47
N LEU A 261 12.23 -7.91 25.54
CA LEU A 261 13.01 -6.76 26.02
C LEU A 261 13.29 -6.86 27.52
N LEU A 262 12.27 -7.01 28.37
CA LEU A 262 12.45 -7.13 29.82
C LEU A 262 13.28 -8.36 30.22
N LYS A 263 13.22 -9.44 29.44
CA LYS A 263 14.09 -10.60 29.65
C LYS A 263 15.56 -10.29 29.39
N ARG A 264 15.90 -9.41 28.45
CA ARG A 264 17.28 -8.95 28.25
C ARG A 264 17.74 -8.11 29.44
N VAL A 265 16.87 -7.25 29.95
CA VAL A 265 17.13 -6.44 31.16
C VAL A 265 17.42 -7.32 32.36
N ALA A 266 16.57 -8.31 32.64
CA ALA A 266 16.77 -9.27 33.73
C ALA A 266 18.07 -10.10 33.60
N GLN A 267 18.65 -10.17 32.40
CA GLN A 267 19.93 -10.84 32.13
C GLN A 267 21.13 -9.90 32.13
N GLY A 268 20.94 -8.61 32.41
CA GLY A 268 21.99 -7.59 32.33
C GLY A 268 22.52 -7.37 30.91
N LYS A 269 21.69 -7.62 29.87
CA LYS A 269 22.07 -7.49 28.47
C LYS A 269 21.51 -6.21 27.88
N GLU A 270 22.34 -5.17 27.84
CA GLU A 270 22.00 -3.89 27.21
C GLU A 270 21.59 -4.05 25.74
N LEU A 271 20.83 -3.08 25.23
CA LEU A 271 20.42 -3.00 23.83
C LEU A 271 21.46 -2.20 23.04
N GLU A 272 21.82 -2.72 21.88
CA GLU A 272 22.63 -2.00 20.90
C GLU A 272 21.69 -1.24 19.95
N PRO A 273 22.00 0.03 19.62
CA PRO A 273 21.24 0.82 18.66
C PRO A 273 21.14 0.16 17.28
N ILE A 274 20.00 0.33 16.62
CA ILE A 274 19.70 -0.23 15.29
C ILE A 274 19.49 0.91 14.28
N ASN A 275 18.49 1.73 14.51
CA ASN A 275 18.18 2.93 13.75
C ASN A 275 17.28 3.86 14.60
N PRO A 276 17.19 5.16 14.27
CA PRO A 276 16.51 6.15 15.08
C PRO A 276 15.12 5.75 15.58
N LEU A 277 14.20 5.38 14.68
CA LEU A 277 12.85 4.99 15.07
C LEU A 277 12.83 3.74 15.95
N VAL A 278 13.61 2.72 15.57
CA VAL A 278 13.69 1.45 16.33
C VAL A 278 14.17 1.70 17.76
N ASP A 279 15.16 2.55 17.92
CA ASP A 279 15.75 2.83 19.24
C ASP A 279 14.82 3.71 20.07
N ILE A 280 14.14 4.69 19.45
CA ILE A 280 13.13 5.51 20.11
C ILE A 280 11.99 4.62 20.63
N TYR A 281 11.35 3.80 19.80
CA TYR A 281 10.20 3.01 20.25
C TYR A 281 10.60 1.89 21.23
N ASN A 282 11.80 1.31 21.11
CA ASN A 282 12.28 0.31 22.08
C ASN A 282 12.56 0.95 23.45
N SER A 283 13.05 2.19 23.47
CA SER A 283 13.22 2.95 24.72
C SER A 283 11.87 3.19 25.41
N ILE A 284 10.83 3.54 24.64
CA ILE A 284 9.47 3.72 25.14
C ILE A 284 8.91 2.39 25.66
N SER A 285 9.09 1.30 24.91
CA SER A 285 8.65 -0.04 25.31
C SER A 285 9.22 -0.43 26.68
N LEU A 286 10.53 -0.24 26.88
CA LEU A 286 11.21 -0.51 28.14
C LEU A 286 10.71 0.39 29.28
N ARG A 287 10.57 1.69 29.04
CA ARG A 287 10.19 2.69 30.07
C ARG A 287 8.78 2.49 30.61
N TYR A 288 7.85 2.06 29.76
CA TYR A 288 6.43 1.89 30.12
C TYR A 288 5.97 0.45 30.27
N GLY A 289 6.80 -0.54 29.92
CA GLY A 289 6.40 -1.94 29.98
C GLY A 289 5.25 -2.24 29.02
N VAL A 290 5.32 -1.68 27.80
CA VAL A 290 4.33 -1.88 26.73
C VAL A 290 5.03 -2.43 25.49
N PRO A 291 4.35 -3.22 24.65
CA PRO A 291 4.85 -3.52 23.33
C PRO A 291 4.70 -2.26 22.45
N CYS A 292 5.76 -1.88 21.75
CA CYS A 292 5.67 -0.96 20.63
C CYS A 292 6.38 -1.59 19.44
N GLY A 293 5.69 -1.62 18.29
CA GLY A 293 6.25 -2.05 17.01
C GLY A 293 6.18 -0.94 15.98
N GLY A 294 6.89 -1.10 14.86
CA GLY A 294 6.95 -0.08 13.83
C GLY A 294 7.09 -0.66 12.43
N GLU A 295 6.32 -0.13 11.48
CA GLU A 295 6.28 -0.60 10.10
C GLU A 295 6.47 0.57 9.12
N ASP A 296 7.21 0.31 8.05
CA ASP A 296 7.40 1.24 6.93
C ASP A 296 6.09 1.34 6.13
N LEU A 297 5.46 2.50 6.18
CA LEU A 297 4.16 2.74 5.55
C LEU A 297 4.23 2.63 4.04
N ASP A 298 5.36 2.98 3.43
CA ASP A 298 5.52 2.91 1.97
C ASP A 298 5.65 1.46 1.47
N LYS A 299 5.75 0.48 2.38
CA LYS A 299 5.84 -0.96 2.10
C LYS A 299 4.56 -1.73 2.39
N ILE A 300 3.53 -1.07 2.93
CA ILE A 300 2.22 -1.67 3.17
C ILE A 300 1.36 -1.55 1.90
N ASN A 301 0.80 -2.67 1.45
CA ASN A 301 -0.07 -2.73 0.26
C ASN A 301 -1.55 -2.71 0.67
N GLY A 302 -2.18 -1.54 0.55
CA GLY A 302 -3.57 -1.32 0.96
C GLY A 302 -3.67 -0.86 2.41
N ASP A 303 -4.66 -1.37 3.13
CA ASP A 303 -4.93 -1.02 4.52
C ASP A 303 -4.15 -1.95 5.47
N LEU A 304 -3.77 -1.45 6.64
CA LEU A 304 -3.22 -2.28 7.71
C LEU A 304 -4.36 -2.90 8.49
N HIS A 305 -4.49 -4.23 8.43
CA HIS A 305 -5.49 -4.97 9.17
C HIS A 305 -4.90 -5.64 10.42
N LEU A 306 -5.67 -5.71 11.50
CA LEU A 306 -5.43 -6.59 12.65
C LEU A 306 -6.60 -7.57 12.80
N GLY A 307 -6.33 -8.87 12.70
CA GLY A 307 -7.38 -9.88 12.77
C GLY A 307 -6.89 -11.32 12.77
N LEU A 308 -7.82 -12.26 12.59
CA LEU A 308 -7.51 -13.68 12.47
C LEU A 308 -7.04 -14.05 11.07
N ALA A 309 -5.85 -14.65 11.01
CA ALA A 309 -5.30 -15.26 9.80
C ALA A 309 -6.23 -16.35 9.25
N LYS A 310 -6.40 -16.37 7.93
CA LYS A 310 -6.97 -17.50 7.17
C LYS A 310 -6.01 -18.69 7.19
N GLY A 311 -4.71 -18.42 7.25
CA GLY A 311 -3.62 -19.39 7.19
C GLY A 311 -3.03 -19.47 5.78
N GLY A 312 -1.70 -19.46 5.71
CA GLY A 312 -0.95 -19.48 4.45
C GLY A 312 -0.60 -18.10 3.91
N GLU A 313 -0.95 -17.01 4.60
CA GLU A 313 -0.47 -15.67 4.30
C GLU A 313 1.07 -15.67 4.29
N ASP A 314 1.67 -15.15 3.22
CA ASP A 314 3.12 -15.15 3.08
C ASP A 314 3.76 -14.31 4.18
N PHE A 315 4.89 -14.78 4.68
CA PHE A 315 5.59 -14.17 5.80
C PHE A 315 7.04 -14.61 5.80
N TYR A 316 7.95 -13.65 5.60
CA TYR A 316 9.38 -13.84 5.83
C TYR A 316 9.73 -13.18 7.16
N PRO A 317 10.01 -13.96 8.21
CA PRO A 317 10.38 -13.38 9.49
C PRO A 317 11.63 -12.50 9.37
N LEU A 318 11.70 -11.43 10.17
CA LEU A 318 12.88 -10.57 10.22
C LEU A 318 14.18 -11.41 10.39
N GLY A 319 15.13 -11.20 9.47
CA GLY A 319 16.42 -11.88 9.41
C GLY A 319 16.40 -13.33 8.89
N ALA A 320 15.25 -13.84 8.45
CA ALA A 320 15.12 -15.22 7.96
C ALA A 320 15.23 -15.34 6.44
N GLN A 321 15.83 -16.43 5.97
CA GLN A 321 15.97 -16.75 4.54
C GLN A 321 14.84 -17.66 4.02
N LYS A 322 13.86 -17.99 4.87
CA LYS A 322 12.78 -18.92 4.56
C LYS A 322 11.45 -18.33 4.98
N SER A 323 10.45 -18.48 4.11
CA SER A 323 9.07 -18.17 4.45
C SER A 323 8.59 -19.08 5.59
N GLU A 324 7.90 -18.47 6.54
CA GLU A 324 7.13 -19.13 7.58
C GLU A 324 5.71 -18.56 7.56
N PRO A 325 4.82 -19.04 6.68
CA PRO A 325 3.47 -18.50 6.54
C PRO A 325 2.69 -18.48 7.86
N ALA A 326 1.72 -17.57 7.97
CA ALA A 326 0.84 -17.49 9.13
C ALA A 326 0.00 -18.77 9.29
N LEU A 327 -0.22 -19.22 10.54
CA LEU A 327 -1.10 -20.36 10.79
C LEU A 327 -2.55 -19.89 10.86
N ALA A 328 -3.47 -20.73 10.41
CA ALA A 328 -4.90 -20.42 10.47
C ALA A 328 -5.35 -20.10 11.90
N GLN A 329 -6.10 -19.00 12.03
CA GLN A 329 -6.61 -18.41 13.27
C GLN A 329 -5.53 -17.83 14.21
N GLU A 330 -4.29 -17.61 13.72
CA GLU A 330 -3.37 -16.70 14.42
C GLU A 330 -3.90 -15.28 14.40
N ILE A 331 -3.68 -14.50 15.46
CA ILE A 331 -3.86 -13.04 15.38
C ILE A 331 -2.64 -12.47 14.68
N ILE A 332 -2.86 -11.75 13.59
CA ILE A 332 -1.80 -11.15 12.79
C ILE A 332 -2.17 -9.72 12.39
N TYR A 333 -1.15 -8.88 12.23
CA TYR A 333 -1.24 -7.74 11.34
C TYR A 333 -1.03 -8.23 9.90
N TYR A 334 -1.80 -7.72 8.95
CA TYR A 334 -1.69 -8.10 7.53
C TYR A 334 -2.17 -7.00 6.61
N ASP A 335 -1.80 -7.11 5.34
CA ASP A 335 -2.31 -6.28 4.24
C ASP A 335 -2.67 -7.18 3.04
N LEU A 336 -2.74 -6.63 1.82
CA LEU A 336 -3.07 -7.40 0.62
C LEU A 336 -1.99 -8.41 0.20
N ASP A 337 -0.73 -8.21 0.61
CA ASP A 337 0.40 -9.06 0.21
C ASP A 337 0.63 -10.23 1.18
N GLY A 338 0.33 -10.05 2.47
CA GLY A 338 0.49 -11.12 3.45
C GLY A 338 0.60 -10.62 4.88
N ALA A 339 1.14 -11.45 5.77
CA ALA A 339 1.31 -11.08 7.16
C ALA A 339 2.43 -10.04 7.33
N ILE A 340 2.20 -9.07 8.21
CA ILE A 340 3.10 -7.98 8.61
C ILE A 340 3.72 -8.33 9.96
N CYS A 341 2.90 -8.63 10.96
CA CYS A 341 3.37 -9.10 12.25
C CYS A 341 2.54 -10.29 12.70
N ARG A 342 3.20 -11.35 13.16
CA ARG A 342 2.57 -12.60 13.55
C ARG A 342 2.39 -12.71 15.05
N SER A 343 1.31 -13.40 15.44
CA SER A 343 0.94 -13.66 16.84
C SER A 343 0.87 -12.36 17.65
N LEU A 344 0.03 -11.43 17.15
CA LEU A 344 -0.23 -10.09 17.66
C LEU A 344 0.99 -9.15 17.57
N ASN A 345 1.92 -9.26 18.52
CA ASN A 345 3.11 -8.40 18.63
C ASN A 345 4.39 -9.19 18.91
N TRP A 346 4.50 -10.39 18.30
CA TRP A 346 5.64 -11.27 18.52
C TRP A 346 6.73 -11.15 17.46
N ARG A 347 6.39 -11.23 16.16
CA ARG A 347 7.40 -11.26 15.11
C ARG A 347 6.96 -10.56 13.83
N GLU A 348 7.72 -9.54 13.47
CA GLU A 348 7.55 -8.71 12.28
C GLU A 348 8.12 -9.40 11.02
N ALA A 349 7.59 -9.00 9.87
CA ALA A 349 8.00 -9.41 8.56
C ALA A 349 9.16 -8.54 8.06
N GLN A 350 10.07 -9.12 7.28
CA GLN A 350 11.17 -8.39 6.67
C GLN A 350 10.69 -7.32 5.66
N ARG A 351 9.53 -7.52 5.01
CA ARG A 351 9.07 -6.68 3.89
C ARG A 351 8.69 -5.25 4.30
N THR A 352 8.21 -5.07 5.53
CA THR A 352 7.71 -3.79 6.08
C THR A 352 8.59 -3.28 7.22
N MET A 353 9.71 -3.94 7.49
CA MET A 353 10.63 -3.52 8.55
C MET A 353 11.12 -2.08 8.33
N LEU A 354 11.31 -1.35 9.42
CA LEU A 354 11.96 -0.04 9.37
C LEU A 354 13.43 -0.18 8.94
N THR A 355 13.83 0.65 7.99
CA THR A 355 15.20 0.75 7.49
C THR A 355 15.67 2.20 7.53
N GLU A 356 16.95 2.46 7.27
CA GLU A 356 17.45 3.83 7.14
C GLU A 356 16.73 4.61 6.02
N GLU A 357 16.22 3.91 5.01
CA GLU A 357 15.46 4.48 3.88
C GLU A 357 13.99 4.78 4.21
N THR A 358 13.51 4.40 5.39
CA THR A 358 12.11 4.62 5.77
C THR A 358 11.86 6.10 6.01
N THR A 359 10.91 6.67 5.28
CA THR A 359 10.52 8.09 5.41
C THR A 359 9.11 8.28 5.98
N ASN A 360 8.25 7.27 5.86
CA ASN A 360 6.90 7.28 6.42
C ASN A 360 6.71 6.00 7.23
N ALA A 361 6.26 6.12 8.48
CA ALA A 361 6.14 4.98 9.39
C ALA A 361 4.87 5.06 10.22
N ILE A 362 4.37 3.89 10.59
CA ILE A 362 3.35 3.73 11.62
C ILE A 362 3.97 2.98 12.80
N LEU A 363 3.79 3.54 13.99
CA LEU A 363 4.14 2.90 15.24
C LEU A 363 2.86 2.48 15.95
N VAL A 364 2.85 1.29 16.54
CA VAL A 364 1.66 0.71 17.16
C VAL A 364 1.98 0.22 18.57
N ILE A 365 1.16 0.63 19.54
CA ILE A 365 1.15 0.11 20.90
C ILE A 365 -0.21 -0.58 21.13
N GLU A 366 -0.18 -1.87 21.45
CA GLU A 366 -1.39 -2.60 21.81
C GLU A 366 -1.64 -2.61 23.32
N ALA A 367 -2.88 -2.33 23.72
CA ALA A 367 -3.34 -2.51 25.09
C ALA A 367 -4.63 -3.34 25.10
N VAL A 368 -4.57 -4.55 25.63
CA VAL A 368 -5.73 -5.46 25.72
C VAL A 368 -6.51 -5.28 27.02
N THR A 369 -5.85 -4.85 28.09
CA THR A 369 -6.47 -4.63 29.41
C THR A 369 -6.55 -3.14 29.78
N PRO A 370 -7.45 -2.72 30.68
CA PRO A 370 -7.48 -1.34 31.19
C PRO A 370 -6.17 -0.87 31.84
N SER A 371 -5.44 -1.77 32.53
CA SER A 371 -4.14 -1.43 33.11
C SER A 371 -3.08 -1.16 32.03
N GLN A 372 -3.13 -1.88 30.92
CA GLN A 372 -2.26 -1.62 29.78
C GLN A 372 -2.61 -0.29 29.09
N GLN A 373 -3.89 0.10 29.03
CA GLN A 373 -4.35 1.34 28.38
C GLN A 373 -3.76 2.60 29.04
N GLU A 374 -3.70 2.61 30.37
CA GLU A 374 -3.10 3.72 31.12
C GLU A 374 -1.62 3.90 30.73
N ARG A 375 -0.83 2.81 30.79
CA ARG A 375 0.59 2.83 30.42
C ARG A 375 0.80 3.14 28.93
N ALA A 376 -0.06 2.62 28.06
CA ALA A 376 0.02 2.82 26.61
C ALA A 376 -0.25 4.27 26.21
N LEU A 377 -1.20 4.95 26.87
CA LEU A 377 -1.48 6.35 26.59
C LEU A 377 -0.30 7.26 26.98
N GLU A 378 0.29 7.04 28.16
CA GLU A 378 1.50 7.77 28.58
C GLU A 378 2.68 7.48 27.64
N ALA A 379 2.87 6.21 27.29
CA ALA A 379 3.90 5.78 26.35
C ALA A 379 3.77 6.45 24.98
N LEU A 380 2.54 6.54 24.44
CA LEU A 380 2.27 7.16 23.15
C LEU A 380 2.54 8.67 23.15
N GLN A 381 2.17 9.35 24.24
CA GLN A 381 2.44 10.78 24.41
C GLN A 381 3.94 11.07 24.48
N GLU A 382 4.69 10.28 25.25
CA GLU A 382 6.15 10.42 25.30
C GLU A 382 6.80 10.02 23.97
N LEU A 383 6.29 8.99 23.28
CA LEU A 383 6.77 8.59 21.96
C LEU A 383 6.63 9.72 20.94
N GLN A 384 5.46 10.35 20.85
CA GLN A 384 5.21 11.50 19.97
C GLN A 384 6.15 12.67 20.30
N ALA A 385 6.32 12.99 21.59
CA ALA A 385 7.22 14.05 22.02
C ALA A 385 8.68 13.76 21.65
N LYS A 386 9.18 12.53 21.90
CA LYS A 386 10.56 12.15 21.54
C LYS A 386 10.78 12.18 20.03
N ILE A 387 9.83 11.72 19.23
CA ILE A 387 9.95 11.78 17.78
C ILE A 387 10.03 13.23 17.30
N LYS A 388 9.19 14.12 17.84
CA LYS A 388 9.25 15.54 17.54
C LYS A 388 10.58 16.16 17.93
N ASP A 389 11.07 15.87 19.13
CA ASP A 389 12.29 16.48 19.66
C ASP A 389 13.56 15.95 18.97
N ILE A 390 13.59 14.66 18.61
CA ILE A 390 14.77 13.99 18.05
C ILE A 390 14.77 14.04 16.52
N LEU A 391 13.63 13.76 15.87
CA LEU A 391 13.51 13.67 14.41
C LEU A 391 12.92 14.94 13.77
N GLY A 392 12.43 15.89 14.57
CA GLY A 392 11.92 17.17 14.07
C GLY A 392 10.58 17.09 13.33
N VAL A 393 9.86 15.96 13.43
CA VAL A 393 8.57 15.76 12.75
C VAL A 393 7.41 15.69 13.75
N GLU A 394 6.24 16.18 13.34
CA GLU A 394 5.00 15.96 14.09
C GLU A 394 4.36 14.64 13.66
N GLY A 395 3.97 13.82 14.63
CA GLY A 395 3.23 12.58 14.37
C GLY A 395 1.72 12.74 14.63
N GLU A 396 0.90 12.01 13.88
CA GLU A 396 -0.55 11.95 14.05
C GLU A 396 -0.94 10.74 14.90
N ILE A 397 -1.61 11.00 16.02
CA ILE A 397 -2.10 9.96 16.94
C ILE A 397 -3.51 9.54 16.53
N GLN A 398 -3.76 8.23 16.51
CA GLN A 398 -5.09 7.65 16.48
C GLN A 398 -5.24 6.59 17.58
N ILE A 399 -6.39 6.60 18.25
CA ILE A 399 -6.77 5.59 19.24
C ILE A 399 -7.95 4.80 18.67
N ILE A 400 -7.75 3.50 18.48
CA ILE A 400 -8.72 2.61 17.84
C ILE A 400 -9.27 1.68 18.90
N ASN A 401 -10.60 1.61 18.98
CA ASN A 401 -11.31 0.77 19.95
C ASN A 401 -12.62 0.27 19.31
N ASN A 402 -13.32 -0.64 20.01
CA ASN A 402 -14.54 -1.28 19.52
C ASN A 402 -15.82 -0.41 19.58
N LYS A 403 -15.73 0.90 19.89
CA LYS A 403 -16.91 1.77 20.12
C LYS A 403 -17.24 2.68 18.95
#